data_AF-A0A514WUP1-F1
#
_entry.id   AF-A0A514WUP1-F1
#
_cell.length_a   1.000
_cell.length_b   1.000
_cell.length_c   1.000
_cell.angle_alpha   90.00
_cell.angle_beta   90.00
_cell.angle_gamma   90.00
#
_symmetry.space_group_name_H-M   'P 1'
#
loop_
_entity.id
_entity.type
_entity.pdbx_description
1 polymer ?
#
loop_
_entity_poly.entity_id
_entity_poly.type
_entity_poly.pdbx_seq_one_letter_code
_entity_poly.pdbx_strand_id
1 'polypeptide(L)'
;MNKILSLFAVLSVLVLSSCTSNESQVKKLALADAETQFNELIQKEADEYITQSEFLKNAYVSYMKKNSEFEIDEVTIQNENLAVAAVKVTTYPPVQRKLMVKIAGTVNPSRERQFNFGNAIQLIREQTGQTVTSEKIPAGVFKYHKNSKGDWLLEK
;
A
#
# COMPACT_ATOMS: atom_id res chain seq x y z
N MET A 1 11.09 54.00 32.69
CA MET A 1 9.63 53.83 32.50
C MET A 1 9.31 54.07 31.04
N ASN A 2 8.42 53.25 30.47
CA ASN A 2 7.81 53.28 29.13
C ASN A 2 8.76 52.92 27.97
N LYS A 3 8.92 51.64 27.59
CA LYS A 3 7.95 50.71 26.95
C LYS A 3 7.21 51.34 25.76
N ILE A 4 7.85 51.32 24.59
CA ILE A 4 7.14 51.23 23.31
C ILE A 4 7.75 50.04 22.57
N LEU A 5 7.07 48.91 22.71
CA LEU A 5 7.41 47.66 22.03
C LEU A 5 7.33 47.89 20.52
N SER A 6 8.45 47.68 19.84
CA SER A 6 8.51 47.47 18.40
C SER A 6 7.70 46.21 18.08
N LEU A 7 6.45 46.42 17.67
CA LEU A 7 5.51 45.38 17.30
C LEU A 7 5.31 45.44 15.78
N PHE A 8 6.33 45.09 14.99
CA PHE A 8 6.14 44.92 13.56
C PHE A 8 7.09 43.87 12.97
N ALA A 9 6.47 42.96 12.22
CA ALA A 9 7.07 42.11 11.20
C ALA A 9 7.87 40.87 11.65
N VAL A 10 7.24 40.01 12.46
CA VAL A 10 7.35 38.57 12.18
C VAL A 10 6.13 38.20 11.34
N LEU A 11 6.17 38.60 10.06
CA LEU A 11 5.30 37.99 9.05
C LEU A 11 5.97 36.66 8.69
N SER A 12 5.90 35.71 9.61
CA SER A 12 6.14 34.31 9.31
C SER A 12 5.10 33.94 8.27
N VAL A 13 5.52 33.96 7.00
CA VAL A 13 4.90 33.20 5.93
C VAL A 13 5.02 31.74 6.36
N LEU A 14 4.08 31.34 7.21
CA LEU A 14 3.56 29.99 7.26
C LEU A 14 3.12 29.69 5.85
N VAL A 15 4.06 29.20 5.03
CA VAL A 15 3.74 28.33 3.90
C VAL A 15 3.14 27.09 4.54
N LEU A 16 1.89 27.23 4.99
CA LEU A 16 0.97 26.14 5.10
C LEU A 16 1.00 25.58 3.68
N SER A 17 1.75 24.50 3.48
CA SER A 17 1.58 23.61 2.35
C SER A 17 0.15 23.09 2.43
N SER A 18 -0.82 23.93 2.05
CA SER A 18 -2.20 23.56 1.96
C SER A 18 -2.22 22.50 0.88
N CYS A 19 -2.39 21.24 1.28
CA CYS A 19 -2.87 20.21 0.36
C CYS A 19 -4.06 20.82 -0.35
N THR A 20 -3.90 21.10 -1.65
CA THR A 20 -5.01 21.68 -2.42
C THR A 20 -6.14 20.65 -2.45
N SER A 21 -7.39 21.10 -2.61
CA SER A 21 -8.54 20.16 -2.70
C SER A 21 -8.31 19.07 -3.75
N ASN A 22 -7.71 19.44 -4.89
CA ASN A 22 -7.33 18.51 -5.96
C ASN A 22 -6.27 17.50 -5.50
N GLU A 23 -5.20 17.96 -4.83
CA GLU A 23 -4.15 17.07 -4.33
C GLU A 23 -4.69 16.07 -3.31
N SER A 24 -5.56 16.50 -2.39
CA SER A 24 -6.20 15.61 -1.42
C SER A 24 -7.09 14.55 -2.08
N GLN A 25 -7.85 14.93 -3.10
CA GLN A 25 -8.68 13.99 -3.87
C GLN A 25 -7.83 12.96 -4.62
N VAL A 26 -6.79 13.41 -5.33
CA VAL A 26 -5.86 12.54 -6.06
C VAL A 26 -5.15 11.57 -5.11
N LYS A 27 -4.71 12.03 -3.93
CA LYS A 27 -4.11 11.16 -2.90
C LYS A 27 -5.04 10.03 -2.48
N LYS A 28 -6.32 10.34 -2.21
CA LYS A 28 -7.31 9.33 -1.80
C LYS A 28 -7.57 8.31 -2.90
N LEU A 29 -7.69 8.76 -4.16
CA LEU A 29 -7.88 7.86 -5.30
C LEU A 29 -6.65 6.96 -5.51
N ALA A 30 -5.45 7.54 -5.47
CA ALA A 30 -4.20 6.79 -5.63
C ALA A 30 -4.03 5.70 -4.57
N LEU A 31 -4.34 6.00 -3.31
CA LEU A 31 -4.31 4.98 -2.26
C LEU A 31 -5.34 3.87 -2.51
N ALA A 32 -6.58 4.21 -2.87
CA ALA A 32 -7.62 3.23 -3.14
C ALA A 32 -7.32 2.34 -4.37
N ASP A 33 -6.75 2.92 -5.43
CA ASP A 33 -6.35 2.20 -6.63
C ASP A 33 -5.14 1.28 -6.34
N ALA A 34 -4.17 1.75 -5.56
CA ALA A 34 -3.04 0.93 -5.11
C ALA A 34 -3.47 -0.23 -4.23
N GLU A 35 -4.39 0.00 -3.28
CA GLU A 35 -4.97 -1.05 -2.44
C GLU A 35 -5.72 -2.09 -3.29
N THR A 36 -6.50 -1.64 -4.27
CA THR A 36 -7.21 -2.52 -5.22
C THR A 36 -6.24 -3.38 -6.00
N GLN A 37 -5.23 -2.79 -6.63
CA GLN A 37 -4.22 -3.54 -7.40
C GLN A 37 -3.44 -4.53 -6.53
N PHE A 38 -3.09 -4.14 -5.31
CA PHE A 38 -2.41 -5.04 -4.38
C PHE A 38 -3.31 -6.19 -3.94
N ASN A 39 -4.59 -5.94 -3.71
CA ASN A 39 -5.57 -6.96 -3.35
C ASN A 39 -5.77 -7.98 -4.48
N GLU A 40 -5.84 -7.53 -5.72
CA GLU A 40 -5.88 -8.39 -6.91
C GLU A 40 -4.59 -9.23 -7.04
N LEU A 41 -3.43 -8.61 -6.78
CA LEU A 41 -2.14 -9.29 -6.80
C LEU A 41 -2.08 -10.43 -5.78
N ILE A 42 -2.39 -10.16 -4.51
CA ILE A 42 -2.33 -11.19 -3.45
C ILE A 42 -3.42 -12.26 -3.63
N GLN A 43 -4.57 -11.91 -4.21
CA GLN A 43 -5.59 -12.88 -4.56
C GLN A 43 -5.08 -13.83 -5.65
N LYS A 44 -4.47 -13.28 -6.71
CA LYS A 44 -3.85 -14.07 -7.77
C LYS A 44 -2.74 -14.97 -7.24
N GLU A 45 -1.88 -14.46 -6.35
CA GLU A 45 -0.87 -15.27 -5.66
C GLU A 45 -1.53 -16.43 -4.88
N ALA A 46 -2.63 -16.18 -4.17
CA ALA A 46 -3.38 -17.22 -3.45
C ALA A 46 -3.92 -18.30 -4.40
N ASP A 47 -4.56 -17.87 -5.49
CA ASP A 47 -5.18 -18.76 -6.47
C ASP A 47 -4.15 -19.59 -7.25
N GLU A 48 -2.96 -19.04 -7.51
CA GLU A 48 -1.86 -19.73 -8.20
C GLU A 48 -1.26 -20.85 -7.35
N TYR A 49 -1.10 -20.64 -6.03
CA TYR A 49 -0.33 -21.55 -5.18
C TYR A 49 -1.17 -22.41 -4.22
N ILE A 50 -2.43 -22.05 -3.95
CA ILE A 50 -3.31 -22.79 -3.04
C ILE A 50 -4.49 -23.32 -3.85
N THR A 51 -4.35 -24.51 -4.44
CA THR A 51 -5.38 -25.09 -5.32
C THR A 51 -6.52 -25.79 -4.57
N GLN A 52 -6.27 -26.19 -3.31
CA GLN A 52 -7.11 -27.14 -2.58
C GLN A 52 -8.01 -26.52 -1.51
N SER A 53 -7.77 -25.26 -1.10
CA SER A 53 -8.39 -24.69 0.11
C SER A 53 -8.73 -23.21 -0.01
N GLU A 54 -10.02 -22.91 -0.14
CA GLU A 54 -10.55 -21.54 -0.05
C GLU A 54 -10.29 -20.91 1.32
N PHE A 55 -10.24 -21.72 2.39
CA PHE A 55 -9.91 -21.21 3.72
C PHE A 55 -8.49 -20.64 3.75
N LEU A 56 -7.50 -21.38 3.23
CA LEU A 56 -6.12 -20.93 3.22
C LEU A 56 -5.91 -19.73 2.28
N LYS A 57 -6.61 -19.68 1.14
CA LYS A 57 -6.59 -18.50 0.25
C LYS A 57 -7.06 -17.24 0.97
N ASN A 58 -8.24 -17.31 1.59
CA ASN A 58 -8.82 -16.18 2.33
C ASN A 58 -7.95 -15.77 3.52
N ALA A 59 -7.36 -16.74 4.22
CA ALA A 59 -6.43 -16.49 5.32
C ALA A 59 -5.14 -15.80 4.83
N TYR A 60 -4.59 -16.21 3.69
CA TYR A 60 -3.43 -15.56 3.06
C TYR A 60 -3.74 -14.10 2.72
N VAL A 61 -4.81 -13.86 1.99
CA VAL A 61 -5.23 -12.51 1.57
C VAL A 61 -5.46 -11.62 2.79
N SER A 62 -6.15 -12.13 3.82
CA SER A 62 -6.40 -11.39 5.06
C SER A 62 -5.11 -11.08 5.81
N TYR A 63 -4.19 -12.04 5.88
CA TYR A 63 -2.89 -11.85 6.51
C TYR A 63 -2.07 -10.79 5.80
N MET A 64 -1.99 -10.84 4.47
CA MET A 64 -1.25 -9.85 3.67
C MET A 64 -1.83 -8.45 3.80
N LYS A 65 -3.16 -8.30 3.75
CA LYS A 65 -3.84 -7.02 3.99
C LYS A 65 -3.49 -6.42 5.35
N LYS A 66 -3.52 -7.24 6.41
CA LYS A 66 -3.21 -6.79 7.78
C LYS A 66 -1.76 -6.35 7.95
N ASN A 67 -0.84 -6.91 7.17
CA ASN A 67 0.59 -6.63 7.25
C ASN A 67 1.08 -5.76 6.08
N SER A 68 0.19 -4.96 5.49
CA SER A 68 0.53 -4.02 4.43
C SER A 68 0.00 -2.62 4.77
N GLU A 69 0.83 -1.61 4.57
CA GLU A 69 0.48 -0.21 4.80
C GLU A 69 0.84 0.63 3.57
N PHE A 70 -0.10 1.44 3.08
CA PHE A 70 0.05 2.25 1.87
C PHE A 70 0.28 3.70 2.22
N GLU A 71 1.16 4.35 1.46
CA GLU A 71 1.45 5.76 1.62
C GLU A 71 1.72 6.43 0.28
N ILE A 72 1.38 7.71 0.21
CA ILE A 72 1.72 8.55 -0.92
C ILE A 72 3.20 8.88 -0.85
N ASP A 73 3.94 8.53 -1.88
CA ASP A 73 5.33 8.94 -2.03
C ASP A 73 5.41 10.34 -2.63
N GLU A 74 4.68 10.57 -3.71
CA GLU A 74 4.65 11.85 -4.42
C GLU A 74 3.30 12.07 -5.10
N VAL A 75 2.84 13.32 -5.15
CA VAL A 75 1.76 13.74 -6.04
C VAL A 75 2.18 14.99 -6.79
N THR A 76 2.05 14.94 -8.11
CA THR A 76 2.34 16.04 -9.02
C THR A 76 1.07 16.40 -9.78
N ILE A 77 0.52 17.58 -9.51
CA ILE A 77 -0.53 18.17 -10.37
C ILE A 77 0.18 18.83 -11.56
N GLN A 78 0.06 18.24 -12.74
CA GLN A 78 0.74 18.73 -13.94
C GLN A 78 -0.01 19.91 -14.57
N ASN A 79 -1.34 19.87 -14.56
CA ASN A 79 -2.22 20.96 -14.94
C ASN A 79 -3.61 20.77 -14.31
N GLU A 80 -4.57 21.65 -14.60
CA GLU A 80 -5.93 21.60 -14.02
C GLU A 80 -6.66 20.27 -14.25
N ASN A 81 -6.29 19.55 -15.31
CA ASN A 81 -6.94 18.32 -15.76
C ASN A 81 -6.06 17.08 -15.67
N LEU A 82 -4.82 17.19 -15.18
CA LEU A 82 -3.87 16.08 -15.17
C LEU A 82 -3.04 16.03 -13.89
N ALA A 83 -3.00 14.86 -13.28
CA ALA A 83 -2.22 14.59 -12.07
C ALA A 83 -1.53 13.23 -12.16
N VAL A 84 -0.39 13.10 -11.47
CA VAL A 84 0.32 11.84 -11.28
C VAL A 84 0.55 11.64 -9.79
N ALA A 85 0.32 10.42 -9.31
CA ALA A 85 0.54 10.03 -7.93
C ALA A 85 1.39 8.75 -7.86
N ALA A 86 2.50 8.79 -7.14
CA ALA A 86 3.29 7.62 -6.82
C ALA A 86 2.92 7.12 -5.42
N VAL A 87 2.67 5.82 -5.31
CA VAL A 87 2.30 5.16 -4.05
C VAL A 87 3.36 4.13 -3.70
N LYS A 88 3.71 4.08 -2.41
CA LYS A 88 4.53 3.02 -1.83
C LYS A 88 3.69 2.16 -0.89
N VAL A 89 4.10 0.91 -0.75
CA VAL A 89 3.53 -0.04 0.20
C VAL A 89 4.63 -0.60 1.07
N THR A 90 4.43 -0.57 2.38
CA THR A 90 5.24 -1.32 3.34
C THR A 90 4.63 -2.70 3.50
N THR A 91 5.28 -3.74 2.97
CA THR A 91 4.76 -5.13 2.97
C THR A 91 5.90 -6.13 2.81
N TYR A 92 5.61 -7.42 2.90
CA TYR A 92 6.60 -8.46 2.61
C TYR A 92 7.03 -8.43 1.13
N PRO A 93 8.34 -8.51 0.82
CA PRO A 93 8.85 -8.58 -0.54
C PRO A 93 8.22 -9.71 -1.38
N PRO A 94 8.11 -9.56 -2.71
CA PRO A 94 7.46 -10.56 -3.58
C PRO A 94 8.00 -11.98 -3.44
N VAL A 95 9.32 -12.13 -3.25
CA VAL A 95 9.97 -13.44 -3.05
C VAL A 95 9.45 -14.11 -1.77
N GLN A 96 9.36 -13.36 -0.67
CA GLN A 96 8.91 -13.86 0.62
C GLN A 96 7.41 -14.18 0.61
N ARG A 97 6.59 -13.33 -0.03
CA ARG A 97 5.16 -13.61 -0.25
C ARG A 97 4.93 -14.91 -1.00
N LYS A 98 5.65 -15.11 -2.11
CA LYS A 98 5.59 -16.35 -2.89
C LYS A 98 6.01 -17.57 -2.07
N LEU A 99 7.04 -17.46 -1.23
CA LEU A 99 7.43 -18.56 -0.34
C LEU A 99 6.35 -18.86 0.71
N MET A 100 5.77 -17.83 1.34
CA MET A 100 4.70 -18.00 2.34
C MET A 100 3.49 -18.72 1.74
N VAL A 101 3.00 -18.27 0.58
CA VAL A 101 1.82 -18.86 -0.05
C VAL A 101 2.10 -20.26 -0.60
N LYS A 102 3.31 -20.54 -1.09
CA LYS A 102 3.74 -21.90 -1.47
C LYS A 102 3.72 -22.86 -0.29
N ILE A 103 4.25 -22.45 0.87
CA ILE A 103 4.22 -23.27 2.08
C ILE A 103 2.78 -23.59 2.46
N ALA A 104 1.89 -22.60 2.45
CA ALA A 104 0.47 -22.80 2.70
C ALA A 104 -0.15 -23.80 1.70
N GLY A 105 0.21 -23.71 0.42
CA GLY A 105 -0.22 -24.64 -0.63
C GLY A 105 0.22 -26.10 -0.41
N THR A 106 1.24 -26.36 0.41
CA THR A 106 1.69 -27.73 0.73
C THR A 106 1.08 -28.32 2.00
N VAL A 107 0.23 -27.56 2.71
CA VAL A 107 -0.39 -28.00 3.96
C VAL A 107 -1.36 -29.15 3.69
N ASN A 108 -1.26 -30.20 4.51
CA ASN A 108 -2.18 -31.33 4.46
C ASN A 108 -3.63 -30.85 4.72
N PRO A 109 -4.62 -31.28 3.91
CA PRO A 109 -6.02 -30.89 4.06
C PRO A 109 -6.59 -31.04 5.48
N SER A 110 -6.16 -32.06 6.23
CA SER A 110 -6.58 -32.30 7.62
C SER A 110 -6.10 -31.24 8.62
N ARG A 111 -5.13 -30.38 8.25
CA ARG A 111 -4.47 -29.41 9.12
C ARG A 111 -4.63 -27.96 8.66
N GLU A 112 -5.38 -27.69 7.60
CA GLU A 112 -5.52 -26.35 7.01
C GLU A 112 -5.99 -25.31 8.03
N ARG A 113 -6.96 -25.65 8.87
CA ARG A 113 -7.49 -24.75 9.91
C ARG A 113 -6.52 -24.44 11.05
N GLN A 114 -5.44 -25.20 11.16
CA GLN A 114 -4.39 -25.01 12.17
C GLN A 114 -3.23 -24.19 11.61
N PHE A 115 -3.19 -23.96 10.29
CA PHE A 115 -2.12 -23.23 9.66
C PHE A 115 -2.15 -21.74 10.02
N ASN A 116 -0.98 -21.18 10.29
CA ASN A 116 -0.81 -19.77 10.62
C ASN A 116 0.34 -19.19 9.79
N PHE A 117 0.07 -18.11 9.06
CA PHE A 117 1.07 -17.47 8.20
C PHE A 117 2.23 -16.83 8.98
N GLY A 118 2.03 -16.40 10.22
CA GLY A 118 3.12 -15.98 11.10
C GLY A 118 4.09 -17.11 11.45
N ASN A 119 3.60 -18.35 11.58
CA ASN A 119 4.47 -19.52 11.76
C ASN A 119 5.20 -19.87 10.45
N ALA A 120 4.55 -19.67 9.29
CA ALA A 120 5.18 -19.88 8.00
C ALA A 120 6.39 -18.95 7.79
N ILE A 121 6.30 -17.71 8.28
CA ILE A 121 7.43 -16.76 8.30
C ILE A 121 8.62 -17.31 9.08
N GLN A 122 8.37 -17.90 10.25
CA GLN A 122 9.42 -18.52 11.04
C GLN A 122 10.06 -19.71 10.30
N LEU A 123 9.25 -20.56 9.67
CA LEU A 123 9.75 -21.69 8.88
C LEU A 123 10.61 -21.23 7.69
N ILE A 124 10.22 -20.16 6.99
CA ILE A 124 11.03 -19.58 5.91
C ILE A 124 12.39 -19.15 6.45
N ARG A 125 12.41 -18.47 7.60
CA ARG A 125 13.66 -18.03 8.23
C ARG A 125 14.56 -19.21 8.58
N GLU A 126 13.99 -20.26 9.16
CA GLU A 126 14.74 -21.47 9.54
C GLU A 126 15.29 -22.21 8.30
N GLN A 127 14.54 -22.24 7.19
CA GLN A 127 14.95 -22.95 5.97
C GLN A 127 15.93 -22.17 5.09
N THR A 128 15.79 -20.84 5.03
CA THR A 128 16.57 -20.00 4.09
C THR A 128 17.68 -19.21 4.77
N GLY A 129 17.67 -19.12 6.10
CA GLY A 129 18.53 -18.22 6.86
C GLY A 129 18.18 -16.73 6.66
N GLN A 130 17.15 -16.40 5.87
CA GLN A 130 16.77 -15.03 5.58
C GLN A 130 15.79 -14.50 6.62
N THR A 131 16.00 -13.26 7.04
CA THR A 131 15.02 -12.57 7.87
C THR A 131 13.88 -12.10 6.98
N VAL A 132 12.67 -12.57 7.28
CA VAL A 132 11.44 -12.12 6.63
C VAL A 132 10.94 -10.90 7.39
N THR A 133 11.03 -9.74 6.74
CA THR A 133 10.64 -8.44 7.28
C THR A 133 9.88 -7.67 6.21
N SER A 134 8.93 -6.85 6.63
CA SER A 134 8.27 -5.93 5.71
C SER A 134 9.25 -4.84 5.26
N GLU A 135 9.14 -4.46 3.99
CA GLU A 135 9.96 -3.45 3.35
C GLU A 135 9.06 -2.47 2.58
N LYS A 136 9.51 -1.22 2.47
CA LYS A 136 8.82 -0.18 1.70
C LYS A 136 9.20 -0.33 0.23
N ILE A 137 8.24 -0.73 -0.60
CA ILE A 137 8.43 -0.98 -2.04
C ILE A 137 7.45 -0.13 -2.88
N PRO A 138 7.75 0.15 -4.16
CA PRO A 138 6.81 0.81 -5.05
C PRO A 138 5.53 -0.02 -5.21
N ALA A 139 4.36 0.60 -4.97
CA ALA A 139 3.05 -0.02 -5.19
C ALA A 139 2.52 0.29 -6.60
N GLY A 140 2.77 1.51 -7.08
CA GLY A 140 2.38 1.93 -8.42
C GLY A 140 2.56 3.43 -8.65
N VAL A 141 2.44 3.81 -9.92
CA VAL A 141 2.34 5.21 -10.36
C VAL A 141 1.02 5.35 -11.11
N PHE A 142 0.15 6.21 -10.62
CA PHE A 142 -1.22 6.37 -11.09
C PHE A 142 -1.36 7.73 -11.74
N LYS A 143 -1.83 7.74 -12.98
CA LYS A 143 -2.08 8.96 -13.75
C LYS A 143 -3.58 9.22 -13.78
N TYR A 144 -3.98 10.45 -13.44
CA TYR A 144 -5.37 10.85 -13.36
C TYR A 144 -5.67 11.97 -14.33
N HIS A 145 -6.80 11.88 -15.01
CA HIS A 145 -7.36 12.97 -15.78
C HIS A 145 -8.67 13.46 -15.15
N LYS A 146 -8.93 14.76 -15.23
CA LYS A 146 -10.19 15.34 -14.77
C LYS A 146 -11.23 15.32 -15.89
N ASN A 147 -12.41 14.77 -15.63
CA ASN A 147 -13.51 14.75 -16.58
C ASN A 147 -14.24 16.10 -16.64
N SER A 148 -15.20 16.24 -17.57
CA SER A 148 -16.01 17.47 -17.72
C SER A 148 -16.91 17.79 -16.52
N LYS A 149 -17.12 16.85 -15.60
CA LYS A 149 -17.86 17.03 -14.34
C LYS A 149 -16.96 17.47 -13.19
N GLY A 150 -15.64 17.53 -13.41
CA GLY A 150 -14.66 17.85 -12.38
C GLY A 150 -14.17 16.66 -11.57
N ASP A 151 -14.56 15.42 -11.91
CA ASP A 151 -14.09 14.21 -11.21
C ASP A 151 -12.75 13.75 -11.78
N TRP A 152 -11.86 13.31 -10.89
CA TRP A 152 -10.60 12.67 -11.25
C TRP A 152 -10.82 11.19 -11.57
N LEU A 153 -10.34 10.74 -12.72
CA LEU A 153 -10.47 9.37 -13.20
C LEU A 153 -9.08 8.81 -13.55
N LEU A 154 -8.84 7.55 -13.16
CA LEU A 154 -7.61 6.84 -13.53
C LEU A 154 -7.51 6.73 -15.06
N GLU A 155 -6.40 7.18 -15.60
CA GLU A 155 -6.03 6.99 -17.01
C GLU A 155 -5.58 5.53 -17.18
N LYS A 156 -6.30 4.78 -18.02
CA LYS A 156 -6.03 3.35 -18.29
C LYS A 156 -4.94 3.18 -19.34
#